data_AF-A0A6A4GG85-F1
#
_entry.id   AF-A0A6A4GG85-F1
#
_cell.length_a   1.000
_cell.length_b   1.000
_cell.length_c   1.000
_cell.angle_alpha   90.00
_cell.angle_beta   90.00
_cell.angle_gamma   90.00
#
_symmetry.space_group_name_H-M   'P 1'
#
loop_
_entity.id
_entity.type
_entity.pdbx_description
1 polymer ?
#
loop_
_entity_poly.entity_id
_entity_poly.type
_entity_poly.pdbx_seq_one_letter_code
_entity_poly.pdbx_strand_id
1 'polypeptide(L)'
;ADLKFLTYLETTWMSETIVRMWSAMYRIDRSIFEDCDTNMLIEAWHHVLKGKFLHGKRNRRADFLIHCLVEEVLAYYRLKQARQ
;
A
#
# COMPACT_ATOMS: atom_id res chain seq x y z
N ALA A 1 7.71 24.18 16.97
CA ALA A 1 6.92 23.57 15.88
C ALA A 1 5.80 24.53 15.52
N ASP A 2 5.36 24.57 14.27
CA ASP A 2 4.25 25.41 13.83
C ASP A 2 2.97 25.02 14.59
N LEU A 3 2.30 25.98 15.23
CA LEU A 3 1.09 25.75 16.02
C LEU A 3 -0.01 25.08 15.18
N LYS A 4 -0.12 25.47 13.89
CA LYS A 4 -1.09 24.87 12.97
C LYS A 4 -0.80 23.39 12.72
N PHE A 5 0.48 23.03 12.62
CA PHE A 5 0.91 21.65 12.45
C PHE A 5 0.61 20.81 13.70
N LEU A 6 0.88 21.34 14.89
CA LEU A 6 0.59 20.65 16.15
C LEU A 6 -0.91 20.41 16.33
N THR A 7 -1.74 21.43 16.08
CA THR A 7 -3.20 21.27 16.12
C THR A 7 -3.68 20.22 15.13
N TYR A 8 -3.19 20.26 13.89
CA TYR A 8 -3.54 19.25 12.88
C TYR A 8 -3.15 17.84 13.33
N LEU A 9 -1.95 17.67 13.86
CA LEU A 9 -1.45 16.38 14.34
C LEU A 9 -2.34 15.85 15.48
N GLU A 10 -2.63 16.69 16.47
CA GLU A 10 -3.45 16.32 17.62
C GLU A 10 -4.87 15.93 17.22
N THR A 11 -5.54 16.74 16.40
CA THR A 11 -6.94 16.50 16.04
C THR A 11 -7.12 15.33 15.09
N THR A 12 -6.12 15.04 14.25
CA THR A 12 -6.26 14.08 13.15
C THR A 12 -5.62 12.74 13.48
N TRP A 13 -4.45 12.75 14.14
CA TRP A 13 -3.60 11.56 14.27
C TRP A 13 -3.46 11.06 15.71
N MET A 14 -3.75 11.89 16.70
CA MET A 14 -3.55 11.56 18.12
C MET A 14 -4.83 11.15 18.86
N SER A 15 -5.97 11.04 18.17
CA SER A 15 -7.18 10.47 18.78
C SER A 15 -6.96 8.99 19.12
N GLU A 16 -7.58 8.52 20.21
CA GLU A 16 -7.36 7.16 20.72
C GLU A 16 -7.59 6.08 19.66
N THR A 17 -8.66 6.21 18.87
CA THR A 17 -8.99 5.29 17.77
C THR A 17 -7.89 5.26 16.71
N ILE A 18 -7.39 6.43 16.29
CA ILE A 18 -6.38 6.53 15.24
C ILE A 18 -5.02 6.06 15.77
N VAL A 19 -4.64 6.41 17.00
CA VAL A 19 -3.41 5.92 17.62
C VAL A 19 -3.40 4.39 17.70
N ARG A 20 -4.52 3.76 18.08
CA ARG A 20 -4.64 2.29 18.12
C ARG A 20 -4.51 1.66 16.73
N MET A 21 -4.93 2.35 15.69
CA MET A 21 -4.83 1.91 14.30
C MET A 21 -3.37 1.88 13.80
N TRP A 22 -2.60 2.96 14.00
CA TRP A 22 -1.25 3.05 13.39
C TRP A 22 -0.10 2.66 14.33
N SER A 23 -0.24 2.80 15.65
CA SER A 23 0.84 2.56 16.62
C SER A 23 1.18 1.08 16.72
N ALA A 24 2.49 0.77 16.68
CA ALA A 24 2.99 -0.59 16.76
C ALA A 24 2.62 -1.30 18.08
N MET A 25 2.43 -0.56 19.17
CA MET A 25 2.10 -1.11 20.48
C MET A 25 0.72 -1.79 20.53
N TYR A 26 -0.21 -1.39 19.64
CA TYR A 26 -1.56 -1.94 19.59
C TYR A 26 -1.74 -3.03 18.52
N ARG A 27 -0.66 -3.43 17.82
CA ARG A 27 -0.69 -4.47 16.77
C ARG A 27 -0.62 -5.90 17.31
N ILE A 28 -1.05 -6.11 18.56
CA ILE A 28 -1.11 -7.44 19.18
C ILE A 28 -2.26 -8.20 18.54
N ASP A 29 -2.03 -9.46 18.15
CA ASP A 29 -2.99 -10.35 17.49
C ASP A 29 -3.51 -9.91 16.11
N ARG A 30 -2.84 -8.96 15.45
CA ARG A 30 -3.16 -8.55 14.07
C ARG A 30 -2.23 -9.21 13.05
N SER A 31 -2.77 -10.07 12.21
CA SER A 31 -2.09 -10.52 11.00
C SER A 31 -1.98 -9.35 10.01
N ILE A 32 -0.78 -9.10 9.49
CA ILE A 32 -0.56 -8.05 8.47
C ILE A 32 -1.42 -8.28 7.21
N PHE A 33 -1.89 -9.51 7.01
CA PHE A 33 -2.70 -9.92 5.87
C PHE A 33 -4.21 -9.74 6.11
N GLU A 34 -4.63 -9.58 7.37
CA GLU A 34 -6.05 -9.49 7.76
C GLU A 34 -6.41 -8.05 8.17
N ASP A 35 -5.55 -7.39 8.96
CA ASP A 35 -5.80 -6.04 9.51
C ASP A 35 -4.70 -5.04 9.09
N CYS A 36 -4.56 -4.83 7.78
CA CYS A 36 -3.65 -3.81 7.27
C CYS A 36 -4.34 -2.44 7.24
N ASP A 37 -4.33 -1.73 8.36
CA ASP A 37 -4.94 -0.39 8.49
C ASP A 37 -4.19 0.74 7.77
N THR A 38 -3.16 0.40 7.01
CA THR A 38 -2.29 1.36 6.33
C THR A 38 -2.12 0.96 4.88
N ASN A 39 -1.79 1.93 4.02
CA ASN A 39 -1.55 1.67 2.60
C ASN A 39 -0.26 0.89 2.32
N MET A 40 0.42 0.34 3.34
CA MET A 40 1.73 -0.30 3.21
C MET A 40 1.74 -1.44 2.18
N LEU A 41 0.73 -2.31 2.15
CA LEU A 41 0.65 -3.40 1.17
C LEU A 41 0.44 -2.85 -0.25
N ILE A 42 -0.41 -1.84 -0.39
CA ILE A 42 -0.68 -1.16 -1.68
C ILE A 42 0.59 -0.45 -2.17
N GLU A 43 1.32 0.21 -1.29
CA GLU A 43 2.59 0.89 -1.61
C GLU A 43 3.69 -0.10 -1.99
N ALA A 44 3.84 -1.19 -1.22
CA ALA A 44 4.77 -2.27 -1.54
C ALA A 44 4.45 -2.88 -2.91
N TRP A 45 3.17 -3.13 -3.20
CA TRP A 45 2.73 -3.56 -4.51
C TRP A 45 3.04 -2.52 -5.59
N HIS A 46 2.82 -1.23 -5.32
CA HIS A 46 3.11 -0.15 -6.29
C HIS A 46 4.59 -0.09 -6.64
N HIS A 47 5.48 -0.35 -5.69
CA HIS A 47 6.92 -0.46 -5.95
C HIS A 47 7.21 -1.61 -6.93
N VAL A 48 6.59 -2.78 -6.72
CA VAL A 48 6.74 -3.93 -7.64
C VAL A 48 6.16 -3.60 -9.01
N LEU A 49 4.95 -3.05 -9.10
CA LEU A 49 4.32 -2.65 -10.35
C LEU A 49 5.24 -1.72 -11.13
N LYS A 50 5.67 -0.63 -10.47
CA LYS A 50 6.49 0.41 -11.11
C LYS A 50 7.82 -0.15 -11.56
N GLY A 51 8.52 -0.89 -10.71
CA GLY A 51 9.85 -1.41 -11.00
C GLY A 51 9.83 -2.52 -12.05
N LYS A 52 8.98 -3.54 -11.85
CA LYS A 52 9.00 -4.78 -12.62
C LYS A 52 8.20 -4.73 -13.92
N PHE A 53 7.00 -4.13 -13.88
CA PHE A 53 6.06 -4.22 -15.00
C PHE A 53 6.01 -2.92 -15.80
N LEU A 54 6.07 -1.77 -15.13
CA LEU A 54 6.07 -0.46 -15.79
C LEU A 54 7.48 0.08 -16.10
N HIS A 55 8.53 -0.66 -15.73
CA HIS A 55 9.93 -0.36 -16.05
C HIS A 55 10.37 1.05 -15.58
N GLY A 56 9.91 1.48 -14.41
CA GLY A 56 10.25 2.76 -13.80
C GLY A 56 9.64 4.00 -14.48
N LYS A 57 8.85 3.84 -15.54
CA LYS A 57 8.25 4.98 -16.26
C LYS A 57 7.09 5.58 -15.47
N ARG A 58 7.14 6.91 -15.25
CA ARG A 58 6.03 7.66 -14.65
C ARG A 58 4.93 7.92 -15.69
N ASN A 59 3.67 7.92 -15.22
CA ASN A 59 2.44 8.22 -15.97
C ASN A 59 2.27 7.51 -17.32
N ARG A 60 1.57 6.37 -17.28
CA ARG A 60 1.00 5.73 -18.46
C ARG A 60 -0.48 6.11 -18.55
N ARG A 61 -1.03 6.10 -19.76
CA ARG A 61 -2.48 6.18 -19.95
C ARG A 61 -3.16 5.02 -19.19
N ALA A 62 -4.37 5.27 -18.70
CA ALA A 62 -5.11 4.30 -17.89
C ALA A 62 -5.37 2.98 -18.63
N ASP A 63 -5.62 3.02 -19.94
CA ASP A 63 -5.81 1.82 -20.77
C ASP A 63 -4.56 0.93 -20.83
N PHE A 64 -3.37 1.52 -20.97
CA PHE A 64 -2.12 0.77 -20.91
C PHE A 64 -1.92 0.12 -19.53
N LEU A 65 -2.25 0.83 -18.46
CA LEU A 65 -2.17 0.27 -17.11
C LEU A 65 -3.11 -0.93 -16.97
N ILE A 66 -4.37 -0.80 -17.41
CA ILE A 66 -5.35 -1.89 -17.37
C ILE A 66 -4.84 -3.10 -18.16
N HIS A 67 -4.36 -2.90 -19.38
CA HIS A 67 -3.76 -3.97 -20.19
C HIS A 67 -2.61 -4.66 -19.45
N CYS A 68 -1.68 -3.89 -18.89
CA CYS A 68 -0.54 -4.44 -18.14
C CYS A 68 -0.99 -5.26 -16.92
N LEU A 69 -1.98 -4.78 -16.17
CA LEU A 69 -2.53 -5.48 -15.02
C LEU A 69 -3.18 -6.82 -15.41
N VAL A 70 -3.95 -6.83 -16.50
CA VAL A 70 -4.73 -8.00 -16.90
C VAL A 70 -3.86 -9.03 -17.63
N GLU A 71 -3.03 -8.61 -18.58
CA GLU A 71 -2.30 -9.53 -19.45
C GLU A 71 -0.94 -9.93 -18.87
N GLU A 72 -0.19 -8.98 -18.28
CA GLU A 72 1.18 -9.24 -17.85
C GLU A 72 1.23 -9.66 -16.38
N VAL A 73 0.58 -8.89 -15.49
CA VAL A 73 0.66 -9.13 -14.04
C VAL A 73 -0.08 -10.41 -13.65
N LEU A 74 -1.30 -10.63 -14.13
CA LEU A 74 -2.04 -11.87 -13.80
C LEU A 74 -1.33 -13.11 -14.33
N ALA A 75 -0.85 -13.09 -15.58
CA ALA A 75 -0.10 -14.22 -16.15
C ALA A 75 1.14 -14.55 -15.32
N TYR A 76 1.89 -13.53 -14.91
CA TYR A 76 3.06 -13.70 -14.05
C TYR A 76 2.72 -14.38 -12.73
N TYR A 77 1.67 -13.91 -12.03
CA TYR A 77 1.32 -14.48 -10.72
C TYR A 77 0.70 -15.87 -10.80
N ARG A 78 -0.06 -16.17 -11.86
CA ARG A 78 -0.54 -17.55 -12.12
C ARG A 78 0.63 -18.52 -12.29
N LEU A 79 1.63 -18.14 -13.09
CA LEU A 79 2.83 -18.96 -13.27
C LEU A 79 3.66 -19.08 -11.99
N LYS A 80 3.76 -18.00 -11.20
CA LYS A 80 4.46 -18.01 -9.92
C LYS A 80 3.78 -18.96 -8.93
N GLN A 81 2.45 -18.90 -8.83
CA GLN A 81 1.68 -19.76 -7.94
C GLN A 81 1.80 -21.24 -8.33
N ALA A 82 1.77 -21.57 -9.63
CA ALA A 82 1.94 -22.95 -10.09
C ALA A 82 3.33 -23.56 -9.82
N ARG A 83 4.33 -22.73 -9.47
CA ARG A 83 5.70 -23.16 -9.14
C ARG A 83 5.94 -23.30 -7.64
N GLN A 84 5.01 -22.81 -6.81
CA GLN A 84 5.06 -22.91 -5.34
C GLN A 84 4.30 -24.15 -4.89
#